data_AF-M0H0D6-F1
#
_entry.id   AF-M0H0D6-F1
#
_cell.length_a   1.000
_cell.length_b   1.000
_cell.length_c   1.000
_cell.angle_alpha   90.00
_cell.angle_beta   90.00
_cell.angle_gamma   90.00
#
_symmetry.space_group_name_H-M   'P 1'
#
loop_
_entity.id
_entity.type
_entity.pdbx_description
1 polymer ?
#
loop_
_entity_poly.entity_id
_entity_poly.type
_entity_poly.pdbx_seq_one_letter_code
_entity_poly.pdbx_strand_id
1 'polypeptide(L)' 'MSFEKDDKVVLHDKHSEFDGETGTVTQVIESMFGEPTYTISFDEGQEVGIAQDQLEAADADDEADEE' A
#
# COMPACT_ATOMS: atom_id res chain seq x y z
N MET A 1 -5.64 7.98 5.49
CA MET A 1 -5.10 8.70 4.31
C MET A 1 -5.07 7.71 3.16
N SER A 2 -5.38 8.13 1.93
CA SER A 2 -5.33 7.26 0.75
C SER A 2 -4.02 7.44 0.01
N PHE A 3 -3.47 6.36 -0.55
CA PHE A 3 -2.23 6.41 -1.34
C PHE A 3 -2.49 6.85 -2.78
N GLU A 4 -1.51 7.49 -3.38
CA GLU A 4 -1.51 7.91 -4.77
C GLU A 4 -0.55 7.05 -5.60
N LYS A 5 -0.65 7.19 -6.93
CA LYS A 5 0.31 6.57 -7.81
C LYS A 5 1.70 7.18 -7.57
N ASP A 6 2.73 6.33 -7.60
CA ASP A 6 4.13 6.61 -7.33
C ASP A 6 4.48 6.79 -5.83
N ASP A 7 3.51 6.60 -4.92
CA ASP A 7 3.76 6.56 -3.48
C ASP A 7 4.52 5.29 -3.06
N LYS A 8 5.38 5.42 -2.05
CA LYS A 8 6.07 4.28 -1.44
C LYS A 8 5.31 3.79 -0.21
N VAL A 9 5.06 2.49 -0.19
CA VAL A 9 4.29 1.84 0.86
C VAL A 9 4.92 0.52 1.26
N VAL A 10 4.80 0.18 2.54
CA VAL A 10 5.14 -1.13 3.08
C VAL A 10 3.89 -1.99 3.04
N LEU A 11 3.99 -3.18 2.44
CA LEU A 11 2.90 -4.15 2.42
C LEU A 11 2.89 -4.96 3.72
N HIS A 12 1.73 -5.04 4.37
CA HIS A 12 1.47 -5.88 5.53
C HIS A 12 0.41 -6.92 5.17
N ASP A 13 0.85 -8.03 4.59
CA ASP A 13 0.00 -9.16 4.22
C ASP A 13 0.74 -10.48 4.45
N LYS A 14 0.36 -11.22 5.51
CA LYS A 14 0.98 -12.50 5.89
C LYS A 14 0.77 -13.64 4.88
N HIS A 15 -0.10 -13.46 3.90
CA HIS A 15 -0.33 -14.39 2.80
C HIS A 15 0.46 -14.00 1.55
N SER A 16 0.98 -12.78 1.47
CA SER A 16 1.86 -12.31 0.41
C SER A 16 3.32 -12.71 0.67
N GLU A 17 4.07 -12.89 -0.40
CA GLU A 17 5.52 -13.13 -0.35
C GLU A 17 6.31 -11.84 -0.06
N PHE A 18 5.67 -10.67 -0.25
CA PHE A 18 6.26 -9.34 -0.08
C PHE A 18 5.88 -8.69 1.27
N ASP A 19 5.45 -9.49 2.27
CA ASP A 19 5.12 -9.02 3.62
C ASP A 19 6.31 -8.30 4.28
N GLY A 20 6.12 -7.05 4.66
CA GLY A 20 7.15 -6.19 5.24
C GLY A 20 8.09 -5.55 4.20
N GLU A 21 7.89 -5.78 2.91
CA GLU A 21 8.67 -5.12 1.87
C GLU A 21 8.07 -3.77 1.46
N THR A 22 8.96 -2.85 1.09
CA THR A 22 8.57 -1.55 0.53
C THR A 22 8.40 -1.66 -0.97
N GLY A 23 7.20 -1.37 -1.45
CA GLY A 23 6.89 -1.28 -2.87
C GLY A 23 6.41 0.11 -3.26
N THR A 24 6.14 0.28 -4.56
CA THR A 24 5.63 1.53 -5.12
C THR A 24 4.23 1.32 -5.69
N VAL A 25 3.29 2.20 -5.33
CA VAL A 25 1.93 2.18 -5.86
C VAL A 25 1.98 2.52 -7.35
N THR A 26 1.61 1.60 -8.22
CA THR A 26 1.60 1.81 -9.67
C THR A 26 0.21 2.07 -10.23
N GLN A 27 -0.83 1.66 -9.49
CA GLN A 27 -2.23 1.85 -9.85
C GLN A 27 -3.09 1.95 -8.60
N VAL A 28 -4.06 2.88 -8.65
CA VAL A 28 -5.12 3.03 -7.65
C VAL A 28 -6.45 2.72 -8.34
N ILE A 29 -7.17 1.74 -7.83
CA ILE A 29 -8.49 1.35 -8.31
C ILE A 29 -9.49 1.86 -7.28
N GLU A 30 -10.06 3.02 -7.55
CA GLU A 30 -11.12 3.58 -6.74
C GLU A 30 -12.42 2.79 -6.96
N SER A 31 -12.96 2.23 -5.88
CA SER A 31 -14.28 1.61 -5.91
C SER A 31 -15.35 2.68 -5.72
N MET A 32 -16.33 2.74 -6.63
CA MET A 32 -17.53 3.58 -6.45
C MET A 32 -18.44 3.08 -5.32
N PHE A 33 -18.18 1.88 -4.79
CA PHE A 33 -19.01 1.22 -3.78
C PHE A 33 -18.15 0.30 -2.88
N GLY A 34 -17.14 0.86 -2.23
CA GLY A 34 -16.25 0.13 -1.33
C GLY A 34 -14.93 0.85 -1.10
N GLU A 35 -13.99 0.15 -0.48
CA GLU A 35 -12.63 0.64 -0.28
C GLU A 35 -11.83 0.58 -1.58
N PRO A 36 -10.92 1.56 -1.82
CA PRO A 36 -10.01 1.50 -2.96
C PRO A 36 -9.04 0.34 -2.81
N THR A 37 -8.67 -0.26 -3.94
CA THR A 37 -7.60 -1.25 -3.99
C THR A 37 -6.40 -0.73 -4.77
N TYR A 38 -5.23 -1.24 -4.42
CA TYR A 38 -3.95 -0.73 -4.89
C TYR A 38 -3.15 -1.84 -5.59
N THR A 39 -2.34 -1.44 -6.55
CA THR A 39 -1.34 -2.30 -7.19
C THR A 39 0.04 -1.82 -6.78
N ILE A 40 0.80 -2.66 -6.10
CA ILE A 40 2.13 -2.35 -5.60
C ILE A 40 3.17 -3.09 -6.43
N SER A 41 4.15 -2.38 -6.97
CA SER A 41 5.28 -2.98 -7.66
C SER A 41 6.50 -3.04 -6.72
N PHE A 42 7.15 -4.18 -6.73
CA PHE A 42 8.40 -4.49 -6.01
C PHE A 42 9.52 -4.78 -7.01
N ASP A 43 10.75 -4.97 -6.52
CA ASP A 43 11.91 -5.32 -7.36
C ASP A 43 11.74 -6.69 -8.05
N GLU A 44 11.12 -7.66 -7.37
CA GLU A 44 10.95 -9.03 -7.86
C GLU A 44 9.54 -9.32 -8.41
N GLY A 45 8.63 -8.35 -8.45
CA GLY A 45 7.25 -8.60 -8.88
C GLY A 45 6.28 -7.45 -8.68
N GLN A 46 4.98 -7.74 -8.75
CA GLN A 46 3.92 -6.80 -8.39
C GLN A 46 2.75 -7.56 -7.75
N GLU A 47 2.09 -6.91 -6.80
CA GLU A 47 0.89 -7.39 -6.13
C GLU A 47 -0.31 -6.50 -6.50
N VAL A 48 -1.45 -7.12 -6.78
CA VAL A 48 -2.67 -6.42 -7.22
C VAL A 48 -3.81 -6.67 -6.24
N GLY A 49 -4.67 -5.67 -6.07
CA GLY A 49 -5.87 -5.82 -5.24
C GLY A 49 -5.60 -5.70 -3.75
N ILE A 50 -4.50 -5.04 -3.38
CA ILE A 50 -4.16 -4.79 -1.98
C ILE A 50 -5.10 -3.73 -1.40
N ALA A 51 -5.64 -3.97 -0.22
CA ALA A 51 -6.50 -3.01 0.46
C ALA A 51 -5.68 -1.95 1.20
N GLN A 52 -6.26 -0.75 1.42
CA GLN A 52 -5.55 0.35 2.06
C GLN A 52 -5.07 0.00 3.48
N ASP A 53 -5.84 -0.80 4.22
CA ASP A 53 -5.52 -1.25 5.58
C ASP A 53 -4.28 -2.13 5.67
N GLN A 54 -3.86 -2.70 4.54
CA GLN A 54 -2.68 -3.55 4.42
C GLN A 54 -1.44 -2.76 4.01
N LEU A 55 -1.56 -1.45 3.80
CA LEU A 55 -0.49 -0.58 3.34
C LEU A 55 -0.13 0.43 4.41
N GLU A 56 1.15 0.52 4.71
CA GLU A 56 1.72 1.55 5.58
C GLU A 56 2.58 2.51 4.75
N ALA A 57 2.55 3.80 5.04
CA ALA A 57 3.39 4.76 4.32
C ALA A 57 4.87 4.52 4.65
N ALA A 58 5.70 4.28 3.64
CA ALA A 58 7.13 3.98 3.86
C ALA A 58 7.95 5.20 4.31
N ASP A 59 7.39 6.41 4.18
CA ASP A 59 7.98 7.69 4.61
C ASP A 59 7.47 8.16 5.98
N ALA A 60 6.76 7.33 6.75
CA ALA A 60 6.26 7.70 8.08
C ALA A 60 7.34 7.58 9.18
N ASP A 61 8.29 8.52 9.15
CA ASP A 61 8.81 9.13 10.38
C ASP A 61 8.11 10.50 10.49
N ASP A 62 7.39 10.75 11.59
CA ASP A 62 6.41 11.84 11.85
C ASP A 62 5.07 11.67 11.10
N GLU A 63 3.90 11.49 11.71
CA GLU A 63 3.40 12.04 12.97
C GLU A 63 2.56 10.99 13.71
N ALA A 64 2.88 10.78 14.98
CA ALA A 64 2.04 10.06 15.92
C ALA A 64 0.64 10.71 15.98
N ASP A 65 -0.40 9.93 15.67
CA ASP A 65 -1.77 10.24 16.09
C ASP A 65 -1.86 9.88 17.60
N GLU A 66 -1.24 10.73 18.43
CA GLU A 66 -1.58 10.85 19.85
C GLU A 66 -2.90 11.61 19.96
N GLU A 67 -4.04 10.93 20.13
CA GLU A 67 -5.23 11.46 20.84
C GLU A 67 -5.98 10.34 21.60
#